data_AF-A0A8T5P2A5-F1
#
_entry.id   AF-A0A8T5P2A5-F1
#
_cell.length_a   1.000
_cell.length_b   1.000
_cell.length_c   1.000
_cell.angle_alpha   90.00
_cell.angle_beta   90.00
_cell.angle_gamma   90.00
#
_symmetry.space_group_name_H-M   'P 1'
#
loop_
_entity.id
_entity.type
_entity.pdbx_description
1 polymer ?
#
loop_
_entity_poly.entity_id
_entity_poly.type
_entity_poly.pdbx_seq_one_letter_code
_entity_poly.pdbx_strand_id
1 'polypeptide(L)'
;MANDPEKHSKPAKSSEFSKFGSSGIRGVANTEITPQLALDLGLAVGSVYREVVIGHDPRIAGEMIEHAVIAGLLSAGCKVLKAGMIPTPTLAIASKNCG
;
A
#
# COMPACT_ATOMS: atom_id res chain seq x y z
N MET A 1 49.93 -3.49 15.28
CA MET A 1 49.19 -2.21 15.15
C MET A 1 48.31 -2.34 13.92
N ALA A 2 47.24 -3.12 14.01
CA ALA A 2 45.90 -2.76 14.49
C ALA A 2 44.99 -2.66 13.25
N ASN A 3 44.48 -3.83 12.84
CA ASN A 3 43.35 -3.93 11.95
C ASN A 3 42.12 -3.73 12.86
N ASP A 4 41.44 -2.58 12.76
CA ASP A 4 40.22 -2.33 13.52
C ASP A 4 39.00 -2.51 12.60
N PRO A 5 38.18 -3.56 12.81
CA PRO A 5 37.14 -3.98 11.91
C PRO A 5 35.78 -3.41 12.31
N GLU A 6 35.62 -2.10 12.50
CA GLU A 6 34.29 -1.54 12.84
C GLU A 6 34.05 -0.15 12.24
N LYS A 7 33.63 -0.10 10.97
CA LYS A 7 32.70 0.95 10.53
C LYS A 7 31.31 0.36 10.39
N HIS A 8 30.71 0.16 11.56
CA HIS A 8 29.27 0.15 11.76
C HIS A 8 28.64 1.36 11.06
N SER A 9 28.19 1.17 9.83
CA SER A 9 27.24 2.09 9.18
C SER A 9 25.97 2.03 10.02
N LYS A 10 25.79 3.08 10.83
CA LYS A 10 24.68 3.23 11.77
C LYS A 10 23.36 2.88 11.06
N PRO A 11 22.48 2.04 11.64
CA PRO A 11 21.14 1.89 11.10
C PRO A 11 20.50 3.28 11.04
N ALA A 12 20.04 3.68 9.86
CA ALA A 12 19.32 4.92 9.68
C ALA A 12 18.12 4.92 10.64
N LYS A 13 17.99 5.99 11.43
CA LYS A 13 16.92 6.15 12.41
C LYS A 13 15.57 5.81 11.78
N SER A 14 14.88 4.83 12.37
CA SER A 14 13.47 4.57 12.14
C SER A 14 12.66 5.79 12.65
N SER A 15 12.46 6.78 11.79
CA SER A 15 11.50 7.85 12.07
C SER A 15 10.10 7.25 12.01
N GLU A 16 9.38 7.34 13.12
CA GLU A 16 8.02 6.84 13.34
C GLU A 16 7.11 7.06 12.14
N PHE A 17 6.63 5.93 11.61
CA PHE A 17 5.75 5.82 10.45
C PHE A 17 4.33 6.31 10.79
N SER A 18 4.09 7.61 10.70
CA SER A 18 2.73 8.07 10.38
C SER A 18 2.72 8.60 8.95
N LYS A 19 2.67 7.68 7.99
CA LYS A 19 2.38 8.03 6.58
C LYS A 19 0.89 8.36 6.36
N PHE A 20 0.06 8.26 7.40
CA PHE A 20 -1.38 8.51 7.34
C PHE A 20 -1.67 10.01 7.54
N GLY A 21 -2.11 10.67 6.47
CA GLY A 21 -2.67 12.02 6.53
C GLY A 21 -4.21 12.00 6.56
N SER A 22 -4.82 13.18 6.59
CA SER A 22 -6.28 13.36 6.56
C SER A 22 -6.95 12.79 5.30
N SER A 23 -6.19 12.57 4.22
CA SER A 23 -6.65 11.99 2.96
C SER A 23 -5.96 10.66 2.63
N GLY A 24 -5.51 9.91 3.64
CA GLY A 24 -4.84 8.63 3.46
C GLY A 24 -3.32 8.73 3.35
N ILE A 25 -2.70 7.68 2.79
CA ILE A 25 -1.24 7.55 2.65
C ILE A 25 -0.75 8.41 1.48
N ARG A 26 0.23 9.28 1.72
CA ARG A 26 0.82 10.17 0.71
C ARG A 26 2.34 10.08 0.70
N GLY A 27 2.93 10.30 -0.47
CA GLY A 27 4.36 10.28 -0.71
C GLY A 27 4.67 10.07 -2.19
N VAL A 28 5.95 10.20 -2.55
CA VAL A 28 6.43 9.93 -3.90
C VAL A 28 6.44 8.41 -4.18
N ALA A 29 5.91 8.01 -5.34
CA ALA A 29 5.88 6.61 -5.76
C ALA A 29 7.30 6.06 -5.94
N ASN A 30 7.50 4.78 -5.62
CA ASN A 30 8.79 4.07 -5.65
C ASN A 30 9.86 4.55 -4.67
N THR A 31 9.62 5.60 -3.89
CA THR A 31 10.55 6.04 -2.83
C THR A 31 9.87 5.98 -1.47
N GLU A 32 8.75 6.67 -1.31
CA GLU A 32 7.98 6.74 -0.06
C GLU A 32 6.78 5.78 -0.10
N ILE A 33 6.07 5.74 -1.23
CA ILE A 33 5.02 4.75 -1.50
C ILE A 33 5.61 3.66 -2.39
N THR A 34 6.12 2.62 -1.75
CA THR A 34 6.73 1.48 -2.42
C THR A 34 5.71 0.37 -2.68
N PRO A 35 5.94 -0.50 -3.69
CA PRO A 35 5.13 -1.70 -3.87
C PRO A 35 5.11 -2.61 -2.64
N GLN A 36 6.22 -2.71 -1.90
CA GLN A 36 6.26 -3.47 -0.64
C GLN A 36 5.30 -2.89 0.40
N LEU A 37 5.29 -1.56 0.58
CA LEU A 37 4.33 -0.91 1.49
C LEU A 37 2.88 -1.18 1.07
N ALA A 38 2.59 -1.16 -0.23
CA ALA A 38 1.26 -1.44 -0.76
C ALA A 38 0.84 -2.90 -0.54
N LEU A 39 1.77 -3.84 -0.69
CA LEU A 39 1.57 -5.26 -0.38
C LEU A 39 1.24 -5.46 1.10
N ASP A 40 2.06 -4.90 1.99
CA ASP A 40 1.89 -5.01 3.44
C ASP A 40 0.57 -4.39 3.89
N LEU A 41 0.17 -3.26 3.27
CA LEU A 41 -1.13 -2.65 3.48
C LEU A 41 -2.27 -3.58 3.04
N GLY A 42 -2.13 -4.24 1.88
CA GLY A 42 -3.09 -5.22 1.39
C GLY A 42 -3.28 -6.38 2.36
N LEU A 43 -2.18 -6.92 2.90
CA LEU A 43 -2.21 -7.97 3.92
C LEU A 43 -2.95 -7.51 5.18
N ALA A 44 -2.61 -6.31 5.69
CA ALA A 44 -3.24 -5.75 6.87
C ALA A 44 -4.75 -5.55 6.67
N VAL A 45 -5.15 -4.94 5.57
CA VAL A 45 -6.57 -4.73 5.23
C VAL A 45 -7.29 -6.07 5.05
N GLY A 46 -6.68 -7.02 4.34
CA GLY A 46 -7.27 -8.34 4.08
C GLY A 46 -7.44 -9.19 5.34
N SER A 47 -6.64 -8.95 6.38
CA SER A 47 -6.82 -9.60 7.69
C SER A 47 -8.06 -9.13 8.46
N VAL A 48 -8.62 -7.97 8.10
CA VAL A 48 -9.77 -7.35 8.77
C VAL A 48 -11.05 -7.50 7.96
N TYR A 49 -10.97 -7.39 6.64
CA TYR A 49 -12.14 -7.39 5.74
C TYR A 49 -12.19 -8.65 4.87
N ARG A 50 -13.39 -9.21 4.70
CA ARG A 50 -13.63 -10.38 3.85
C ARG A 50 -13.77 -10.07 2.36
N GLU A 51 -14.23 -8.87 2.02
CA GLU A 51 -14.41 -8.40 0.65
C GLU A 51 -13.97 -6.93 0.54
N VAL A 52 -13.23 -6.58 -0.52
CA VAL A 52 -12.70 -5.23 -0.75
C VAL A 52 -12.85 -4.85 -2.23
N VAL A 53 -13.31 -3.62 -2.48
CA VAL A 53 -13.30 -3.00 -3.81
C VAL A 53 -12.01 -2.21 -3.98
N ILE A 54 -11.31 -2.42 -5.09
CA ILE A 54 -10.10 -1.69 -5.46
C ILE A 54 -10.30 -0.94 -6.78
N GLY A 55 -9.80 0.30 -6.82
CA GLY A 55 -9.66 1.08 -8.04
C GLY A 55 -8.57 2.13 -7.88
N HIS A 56 -8.16 2.75 -8.99
CA HIS A 56 -7.11 3.76 -9.01
C HIS A 56 -7.45 4.92 -9.96
N ASP A 57 -6.71 6.02 -9.85
CA ASP A 57 -6.78 7.18 -10.75
C ASP A 57 -5.76 7.04 -11.91
N PRO A 58 -5.73 7.91 -12.93
CA PRO A 58 -4.92 7.72 -14.14
C PRO A 58 -3.40 7.88 -13.95
N ARG A 59 -2.90 8.11 -12.73
CA ARG A 59 -1.46 8.15 -12.46
C ARG A 59 -0.78 6.85 -12.90
N ILE A 60 0.39 6.99 -13.53
CA ILE A 60 1.22 5.87 -14.04
C ILE A 60 1.53 4.86 -12.93
N ALA A 61 1.79 5.33 -11.70
CA ALA A 61 2.05 4.45 -10.56
C ALA A 61 0.81 3.67 -10.06
N GLY A 62 -0.39 4.03 -10.52
CA GLY A 62 -1.66 3.48 -10.08
C GLY A 62 -1.75 1.98 -10.26
N GLU A 63 -1.45 1.47 -11.46
CA GLU A 63 -1.51 0.03 -11.75
C GLU A 63 -0.52 -0.79 -10.91
N MET A 64 0.71 -0.29 -10.75
CA MET A 64 1.73 -0.96 -9.94
C MET A 64 1.30 -1.07 -8.48
N ILE A 65 0.80 0.02 -7.90
CA ILE A 65 0.30 0.02 -6.53
C ILE A 65 -0.95 -0.85 -6.40
N GLU A 66 -1.89 -0.75 -7.34
CA GLU A 66 -3.09 -1.58 -7.38
C GLU A 66 -2.74 -3.06 -7.31
N HIS A 67 -1.87 -3.55 -8.21
CA HIS A 67 -1.47 -4.95 -8.22
C HIS A 67 -0.75 -5.39 -6.94
N ALA A 68 0.07 -4.52 -6.36
CA ALA A 68 0.72 -4.82 -5.09
C ALA A 68 -0.29 -4.96 -3.93
N VAL A 69 -1.27 -4.06 -3.81
CA VAL A 69 -2.32 -4.18 -2.78
C VAL A 69 -3.17 -5.43 -3.02
N ILE A 70 -3.55 -5.72 -4.27
CA ILE A 70 -4.34 -6.91 -4.62
C ILE A 70 -3.59 -8.18 -4.21
N ALA A 71 -2.29 -8.27 -4.46
CA ALA A 71 -1.50 -9.43 -4.05
C ALA A 71 -1.56 -9.66 -2.53
N GLY A 72 -1.50 -8.58 -1.74
CA GLY A 72 -1.60 -8.66 -0.29
C GLY A 72 -2.99 -9.08 0.18
N LEU A 73 -4.04 -8.50 -0.41
CA LEU A 73 -5.43 -8.85 -0.10
C LEU A 73 -5.71 -10.33 -0.38
N LEU A 74 -5.32 -10.81 -1.57
CA LEU A 74 -5.53 -12.21 -1.96
C LEU A 74 -4.73 -13.16 -1.08
N SER A 75 -3.50 -12.81 -0.70
CA SER A 75 -2.68 -13.62 0.20
C SER A 75 -3.28 -13.73 1.61
N ALA A 76 -4.06 -12.74 2.04
CA ALA A 76 -4.80 -12.77 3.31
C ALA A 76 -6.15 -13.53 3.21
N GLY A 77 -6.52 -14.03 2.03
CA GLY A 77 -7.81 -14.71 1.81
C GLY A 77 -8.98 -13.76 1.59
N CYS A 78 -8.73 -12.48 1.31
CA CYS A 78 -9.77 -11.49 1.02
C CYS A 78 -10.27 -11.61 -0.43
N LYS A 79 -11.59 -11.50 -0.63
CA LYS A 79 -12.18 -11.39 -1.97
C LYS A 79 -11.99 -9.98 -2.51
N VAL A 80 -11.42 -9.86 -3.72
CA VAL A 80 -11.14 -8.57 -4.35
C VAL A 80 -12.08 -8.32 -5.52
N LEU A 81 -12.75 -7.17 -5.51
CA LEU A 81 -13.54 -6.65 -6.63
C LEU A 81 -12.76 -5.53 -7.31
N LYS A 82 -12.23 -5.80 -8.51
CA LYS A 82 -11.45 -4.83 -9.27
C LYS A 82 -12.36 -3.92 -10.09
N ALA A 83 -12.39 -2.63 -9.74
CA ALA A 83 -13.09 -1.59 -10.48
C ALA A 83 -12.19 -0.90 -11.52
N GLY A 84 -10.86 -1.04 -11.40
CA GLY A 84 -9.88 -0.49 -12.35
C GLY A 84 -9.73 1.03 -12.23
N MET A 85 -9.44 1.69 -13.36
CA MET A 85 -9.26 3.13 -13.41
C MET A 85 -10.61 3.85 -13.32
N ILE A 86 -10.93 4.40 -12.14
CA ILE A 86 -12.19 5.09 -11.89
C ILE A 86 -12.02 6.32 -10.98
N PRO A 87 -12.87 7.35 -11.10
CA PRO A 87 -12.84 8.49 -10.19
C PRO A 87 -13.11 8.06 -8.74
N THR A 88 -12.43 8.72 -7.79
CA THR A 88 -12.62 8.50 -6.35
C THR A 88 -14.09 8.56 -5.88
N PRO A 89 -14.95 9.50 -6.32
CA PRO A 89 -16.36 9.48 -5.90
C PRO A 89 -17.12 8.24 -6.40
N THR A 90 -16.80 7.73 -7.60
CA THR A 90 -17.39 6.49 -8.15
C THR A 90 -16.96 5.29 -7.31
N LEU A 91 -15.67 5.22 -6.95
CA LEU A 91 -15.14 4.15 -6.09
C LEU A 91 -15.79 4.17 -4.71
N ALA A 92 -16.02 5.35 -4.13
CA ALA A 92 -16.68 5.50 -2.83
C ALA A 92 -18.16 5.05 -2.83
N ILE A 93 -18.85 5.14 -3.97
CA ILE A 93 -20.20 4.59 -4.13
C ILE A 93 -20.13 3.07 -4.34
N ALA A 94 -19.20 2.59 -5.16
CA ALA A 94 -19.00 1.17 -5.39
C ALA A 94 -18.71 0.41 -4.08
N SER A 95 -17.85 0.96 -3.22
CA SER A 95 -17.52 0.33 -1.93
C SER A 95 -18.69 0.25 -0.95
N LYS A 96 -19.67 1.16 -1.02
CA LYS A 96 -20.89 1.10 -0.19
C LYS A 96 -21.85 -0.01 -0.61
N ASN A 97 -21.81 -0.39 -1.88
CA ASN A 97 -22.68 -1.41 -2.46
C ASN A 97 -22.05 -2.81 -2.41
N CYS A 98 -20.83 -2.92 -1.90
CA CYS A 98 -20.12 -4.19 -1.71
C CYS A 98 -20.13 -4.52 -0.21
N GLY A 99 -20.94 -5.52 0.16
CA GLY A 99 -21.21 -5.92 1.54
C GLY A 99 -22.38 -6.88 1.62
#